data_AF-A0A523DL56-F1
#
_entry.id   AF-A0A523DL56-F1
#
_cell.length_a   1.000
_cell.length_b   1.000
_cell.length_c   1.000
_cell.angle_alpha   90.00
_cell.angle_beta   90.00
_cell.angle_gamma   90.00
#
_symmetry.space_group_name_H-M   'P 1'
#
loop_
_entity.id
_entity.type
_entity.pdbx_description
1 polymer ?
#
loop_
_entity_poly.entity_id
_entity_poly.type
_entity_poly.pdbx_seq_one_letter_code
_entity_poly.pdbx_strand_id
1 'polypeptide(L)' 'MAKRKITVEVPAALLERAQEASGKGVTATVREGLRLMAAAEAYRGLRRLRGTVKFSVPLDRLREDRR' A
#
# COMPACT_ATOMS: atom_id res chain seq x y z
N MET A 1 6.14 20.29 3.22
CA MET A 1 7.19 19.26 3.38
C MET A 1 8.31 19.52 2.38
N ALA A 2 9.57 19.39 2.82
CA ALA A 2 10.72 19.58 1.95
C ALA A 2 10.81 18.47 0.88
N LYS A 3 11.11 18.85 -0.37
CA LYS A 3 11.33 17.90 -1.47
C LYS A 3 12.82 17.80 -1.73
N ARG A 4 13.36 16.58 -1.81
CA ARG A 4 14.75 16.32 -2.21
C ARG A 4 14.77 15.86 -3.66
N LYS A 5 15.53 16.56 -4.51
CA LYS A 5 15.82 16.09 -5.87
C LYS A 5 16.84 14.95 -5.77
N ILE A 6 16.60 13.89 -6.54
CA ILE A 6 17.49 12.73 -6.62
C ILE A 6 17.80 12.45 -8.08
N THR A 7 19.00 11.92 -8.33
CA THR A 7 19.40 11.31 -9.60
C THR A 7 19.62 9.85 -9.31
N VAL A 8 18.95 8.96 -10.06
CA VAL A 8 19.03 7.51 -9.87
C VAL A 8 19.11 6.85 -11.23
N GLU A 9 19.88 5.78 -11.31
CA GLU A 9 19.92 4.90 -12.48
C GLU A 9 18.87 3.81 -12.30
N VAL A 10 18.02 3.62 -13.31
CA VAL A 10 16.97 2.60 -13.31
C VAL A 10 16.88 1.95 -14.69
N PRO A 11 16.56 0.65 -14.78
CA PRO A 11 16.34 0.01 -16.07
C PRO A 11 15.22 0.70 -16.84
N ALA A 12 15.47 1.08 -18.10
CA ALA A 12 14.52 1.82 -18.92
C ALA A 12 13.18 1.09 -19.04
N ALA A 13 13.22 -0.20 -19.37
CA ALA A 13 12.02 -1.04 -19.49
C ALA A 13 11.21 -1.13 -18.18
N LEU A 14 11.86 -1.04 -17.01
CA LEU A 14 11.14 -1.02 -15.73
C LEU A 14 10.41 0.31 -15.53
N LEU A 15 11.08 1.42 -15.83
CA LEU A 15 10.50 2.75 -15.71
C LEU A 15 9.32 2.93 -16.67
N GLU A 16 9.47 2.51 -17.92
CA GLU A 16 8.41 2.53 -18.94
C GLU A 16 7.17 1.77 -18.48
N ARG A 17 7.33 0.50 -18.07
CA ARG A 17 6.22 -0.31 -17.54
C ARG A 17 5.55 0.31 -16.33
N ALA A 18 6.33 0.93 -15.42
CA ALA A 18 5.79 1.61 -14.26
C ALA A 18 5.01 2.87 -14.65
N GLN A 19 5.46 3.62 -15.65
CA GLN A 19 4.75 4.77 -16.20
C GLN A 19 3.46 4.36 -16.90
N GLU A 20 3.48 3.32 -17.72
CA GLU A 20 2.29 2.72 -18.35
C GLU A 20 1.26 2.29 -17.31
N ALA A 21 1.69 1.51 -16.31
CA ALA A 21 0.81 1.02 -15.25
C ALA A 21 0.23 2.15 -14.37
N SER A 22 0.99 3.23 -14.17
CA SER A 22 0.54 4.36 -13.36
C SER A 22 -0.21 5.44 -14.16
N GLY A 23 -0.11 5.43 -15.50
CA GLY A 23 -0.62 6.49 -16.39
C GLY A 23 0.03 7.85 -16.15
N LYS A 24 1.24 7.88 -15.58
CA LYS A 24 1.88 9.10 -15.03
C LYS A 24 3.28 9.31 -15.60
N GLY A 25 3.76 10.55 -15.51
CA GLY A 25 5.16 10.88 -15.80
C GLY A 25 6.12 10.41 -14.71
N VAL A 26 7.41 10.29 -15.05
CA VAL A 26 8.52 9.78 -14.20
C VAL A 26 8.41 10.20 -12.72
N THR A 27 8.33 11.50 -12.44
CA THR A 27 8.32 11.99 -11.05
C THR A 27 7.13 11.48 -10.26
N ALA A 28 5.94 11.45 -10.86
CA ALA A 28 4.73 11.04 -10.18
C ALA A 28 4.73 9.52 -9.97
N THR A 29 5.18 8.75 -10.96
CA THR A 29 5.38 7.29 -10.86
C THR A 29 6.38 6.92 -9.77
N VAL A 30 7.54 7.60 -9.70
CA VAL A 30 8.54 7.36 -8.63
C VAL A 30 7.98 7.67 -7.25
N ARG A 31 7.26 8.79 -7.08
CA ARG A 31 6.61 9.13 -5.80
C ARG A 31 5.59 8.08 -5.38
N GLU A 32 4.84 7.54 -6.33
CA GLU A 32 3.87 6.49 -6.06
C GLU A 32 4.52 5.18 -5.67
N GLY A 33 5.57 4.76 -6.39
CA GLY A 33 6.38 3.60 -6.01
C GLY A 33 6.94 3.72 -4.59
N LEU A 34 7.51 4.88 -4.23
CA LEU A 34 8.00 5.12 -2.88
C LEU A 34 6.90 5.07 -1.82
N ARG A 35 5.70 5.58 -2.13
CA ARG A 35 4.54 5.51 -1.22
C ARG A 35 4.11 4.06 -0.99
N LEU A 36 4.03 3.25 -2.05
CA LEU A 36 3.69 1.84 -1.96
C LEU A 36 4.73 1.06 -1.14
N MET A 37 6.02 1.35 -1.33
CA MET A 37 7.09 0.76 -0.55
C MET A 37 7.03 1.13 0.93
N ALA A 38 6.72 2.38 1.25
CA ALA A 38 6.53 2.81 2.64
C ALA A 38 5.32 2.13 3.30
N ALA A 39 4.25 1.89 2.55
CA ALA A 39 3.05 1.19 3.03
C ALA A 39 3.23 -0.34 3.09
N ALA A 40 4.23 -0.89 2.41
CA ALA A 40 4.40 -2.34 2.26
C ALA A 40 4.51 -3.07 3.61
N GLU A 41 5.15 -2.47 4.61
CA GLU A 41 5.30 -3.10 5.93
C GLU A 41 3.96 -3.22 6.67
N ALA A 42 3.10 -2.21 6.57
CA ALA A 42 1.74 -2.28 7.13
C ALA A 42 0.94 -3.42 6.46
N TYR A 43 1.03 -3.55 5.14
CA TYR A 43 0.38 -4.65 4.41
C TYR A 43 0.95 -6.03 4.79
N ARG A 44 2.26 -6.14 5.02
CA ARG A 44 2.87 -7.38 5.55
C ARG A 44 2.36 -7.71 6.96
N GLY A 45 2.25 -6.71 7.83
CA GLY A 45 1.64 -6.83 9.15
C GLY A 45 0.23 -7.39 9.09
N LEU A 46 -0.64 -6.77 8.27
CA LEU A 46 -2.01 -7.22 8.08
C LEU A 46 -2.10 -8.64 7.51
N ARG A 47 -1.25 -8.99 6.53
CA ARG A 47 -1.19 -10.36 5.98
C ARG A 47 -0.82 -11.40 7.02
N ARG A 48 0.02 -11.07 8.01
CA ARG A 48 0.35 -11.98 9.13
C ARG A 48 -0.83 -12.25 10.05
N LEU A 49 -1.77 -11.31 10.15
CA LEU A 49 -2.98 -11.46 10.96
C LEU A 49 -4.09 -12.24 10.24
N ARG A 50 -3.84 -12.71 9.01
CA ARG A 50 -4.80 -13.52 8.25
C ARG A 50 -4.95 -14.90 8.90
N GLY A 51 -6.13 -15.17 9.44
CA GLY A 51 -6.46 -16.46 10.05
C GLY A 51 -7.83 -16.41 10.74
N THR A 52 -8.27 -17.55 11.28
CA THR A 52 -9.47 -17.62 12.10
C THR A 52 -9.15 -17.14 13.51
N VAL A 53 -9.86 -16.12 13.99
CA VAL A 53 -9.74 -15.64 15.38
C VAL A 53 -10.96 -16.13 16.15
N LYS A 54 -10.73 -16.75 17.31
CA LYS A 54 -11.82 -17.09 18.24
C LYS A 54 -12.24 -15.83 18.98
N PHE A 55 -13.47 -15.38 18.76
CA PHE A 55 -14.07 -14.31 19.53
C PHE A 55 -14.70 -14.88 20.80
N SER A 56 -14.46 -14.23 21.93
CA SER A 56 -15.08 -14.58 23.23
C SER A 56 -16.50 -14.00 23.39
N VAL A 57 -16.92 -13.12 22.49
CA VAL A 57 -18.21 -12.43 22.54
C VAL A 57 -19.12 -12.92 21.40
N PRO A 58 -20.40 -13.23 21.67
CA PRO A 58 -21.36 -13.59 20.64
C PRO A 58 -21.58 -12.42 19.67
N LEU A 59 -21.51 -12.70 18.36
CA LEU A 59 -21.66 -11.68 17.31
C LEU A 59 -23.00 -10.94 17.39
N ASP A 60 -24.06 -11.64 17.80
CA ASP A 60 -25.41 -11.06 17.91
C ASP A 60 -25.48 -9.96 18.98
N ARG A 61 -24.71 -10.09 20.08
CA ARG A 61 -24.62 -9.04 21.11
C ARG A 61 -23.89 -7.78 20.62
N LEU A 62 -23.03 -7.90 19.62
CA LEU A 62 -22.29 -6.76 19.06
C LEU A 62 -23.10 -5.96 18.03
N ARG A 63 -24.32 -6.40 17.69
CA ARG A 63 -25.17 -5.81 16.63
C ARG A 63 -26.54 -5.38 17.14
N GLU A 64 -26.66 -5.13 18.43
CA GLU A 64 -27.90 -4.70 19.08
C GLU A 64 -28.36 -3.30 18.61
N ASP A 65 -27.47 -2.53 18.00
CA ASP A 65 -27.69 -1.20 17.40
C ASP A 65 -28.45 -1.21 16.07
N ARG A 66 -28.68 -2.38 15.46
CA ARG A 66 -29.40 -2.51 14.18
C ARG A 66 -30.93 -2.54 14.28
N ARG A 67 -31.50 -2.23 15.45
CA ARG A 67 -32.95 -2.21 15.67
C ARG A 67 -33.54 -0.82 15.55
#